data_AF-A0A179IQ34-F1
#
_entry.id   AF-A0A179IQ34-F1
#
_cell.length_a   1.000
_cell.length_b   1.000
_cell.length_c   1.000
_cell.angle_alpha   90.00
_cell.angle_beta   90.00
_cell.angle_gamma   90.00
#
_symmetry.space_group_name_H-M   'P 1'
#
loop_
_entity.id
_entity.type
_entity.pdbx_description
1 polymer ?
#
loop_
_entity_poly.entity_id
_entity_poly.type
_entity_poly.pdbx_seq_one_letter_code
_entity_poly.pdbx_strand_id
1 'polypeptide(L)' 'MRPYPGPRTLDLVLLLSGDARIATARLKVPHPRMAERAFLLVPLAEVAPDLVIPGTGRSVRDWVRLGRAKKVRRWNPVL' A
#
# COMPACT_ATOMS: atom_id res chain seq x y z
N MET A 1 -5.52 -13.45 -16.29
CA MET A 1 -4.47 -12.92 -15.39
C MET A 1 -3.28 -12.56 -16.27
N ARG A 2 -2.90 -11.27 -16.40
CA ARG A 2 -1.81 -10.91 -17.34
C ARG A 2 -0.46 -11.41 -16.79
N PRO A 3 0.43 -11.97 -17.62
CA PRO A 3 1.59 -12.73 -17.14
C PRO A 3 2.82 -11.85 -16.86
N TYR A 4 2.76 -10.53 -17.06
CA TYR A 4 3.96 -9.70 -17.04
C TYR A 4 3.75 -8.35 -16.34
N PRO A 5 4.67 -7.91 -15.47
CA PRO A 5 4.73 -6.52 -15.04
C PRO A 5 5.17 -5.66 -16.23
N GLY A 6 4.30 -4.76 -16.68
CA GLY A 6 4.58 -3.82 -17.77
C GLY A 6 3.96 -2.46 -17.50
N PRO A 7 4.37 -1.42 -18.23
CA PRO A 7 3.73 -0.11 -18.15
C PRO A 7 2.22 -0.21 -18.37
N ARG A 8 1.46 0.59 -17.61
CA ARG A 8 0.01 0.71 -17.73
C ARG A 8 -0.35 2.19 -17.63
N THR A 9 -1.39 2.60 -18.36
CA THR A 9 -1.91 3.97 -18.27
C THR A 9 -2.36 4.31 -16.84
N LEU A 10 -3.00 3.35 -16.14
CA LEU A 10 -3.42 3.48 -14.76
C LEU A 10 -3.49 2.10 -14.09
N ASP A 11 -3.18 2.04 -12.80
CA ASP A 11 -3.31 0.85 -11.95
C ASP A 11 -4.00 1.25 -10.64
N LEU A 12 -5.15 0.64 -10.33
CA LEU A 12 -5.90 0.89 -9.11
C LEU A 12 -5.80 -0.33 -8.20
N VAL A 13 -5.40 -0.11 -6.94
CA VAL A 13 -5.18 -1.17 -5.95
C VAL A 13 -5.94 -0.83 -4.68
N LEU A 14 -6.86 -1.71 -4.27
CA LEU A 14 -7.52 -1.61 -2.98
C LEU A 14 -6.57 -2.09 -1.87
N LEU A 15 -6.16 -1.17 -0.98
CA LEU A 15 -5.26 -1.49 0.14
C LEU A 15 -6.02 -1.97 1.37
N LEU A 16 -7.05 -1.22 1.76
CA LEU A 16 -7.80 -1.37 3.01
C LEU A 16 -9.27 -1.04 2.74
N SER A 17 -10.18 -1.60 3.53
CA SER A 17 -11.62 -1.35 3.46
C SER A 17 -12.21 -1.38 4.87
N GLY A 18 -12.07 -0.28 5.60
CA GLY A 18 -12.30 -0.26 7.05
C GLY A 18 -11.50 -1.37 7.74
N ASP A 19 -12.16 -2.10 8.65
CA ASP A 19 -11.57 -3.24 9.36
C ASP A 19 -11.75 -4.59 8.63
N ALA A 20 -12.24 -4.57 7.39
CA ALA A 20 -12.55 -5.79 6.65
C ALA A 20 -11.29 -6.63 6.38
N ARG A 21 -11.41 -7.94 6.63
CA ARG A 21 -10.43 -8.95 6.26
C ARG A 21 -11.05 -9.88 5.22
N ILE A 22 -10.69 -9.67 3.97
CA ILE A 22 -11.25 -10.40 2.82
C ILE A 22 -10.17 -11.33 2.28
N ALA A 23 -10.48 -12.62 2.15
CA ALA A 23 -9.59 -13.62 1.58
C ALA A 23 -10.36 -14.50 0.58
N THR A 24 -10.54 -13.98 -0.63
CA THR A 24 -11.17 -14.71 -1.73
C THR A 24 -10.17 -14.95 -2.85
N ALA A 25 -10.56 -15.76 -3.84
CA ALA A 25 -9.76 -15.96 -5.06
C ALA A 25 -9.56 -14.66 -5.87
N ARG A 26 -10.50 -13.70 -5.78
CA ARG A 26 -10.47 -12.46 -6.57
C ARG A 26 -9.94 -11.25 -5.80
N LEU A 27 -10.08 -11.22 -4.48
CA LEU A 27 -9.76 -10.07 -3.65
C LEU A 27 -9.14 -10.50 -2.32
N LYS A 28 -8.04 -9.82 -1.97
CA LYS A 28 -7.38 -9.92 -0.67
C LYS A 28 -7.23 -8.53 -0.04
N VAL A 29 -7.81 -8.34 1.13
CA VAL A 29 -7.76 -7.10 1.92
C VAL A 29 -7.46 -7.46 3.39
N PRO A 30 -6.52 -6.81 4.09
CA PRO A 30 -5.55 -5.84 3.59
C PRO A 30 -4.71 -6.36 2.42
N HIS A 31 -4.28 -5.47 1.51
CA HIS A 31 -3.51 -5.89 0.35
C HIS A 31 -2.23 -6.63 0.79
N PRO A 32 -2.02 -7.89 0.39
CA PRO A 32 -1.09 -8.81 1.05
C PRO A 32 0.37 -8.37 0.96
N ARG A 33 0.70 -7.54 -0.03
CA ARG A 33 2.07 -7.05 -0.28
C ARG A 33 2.23 -5.56 -0.06
N MET A 34 1.28 -4.89 0.62
CA MET A 34 1.41 -3.45 0.85
C MET A 34 2.63 -3.11 1.71
N ALA A 35 2.95 -3.95 2.69
CA ALA A 35 4.10 -3.79 3.58
C ALA A 35 5.47 -3.83 2.86
N GLU A 36 5.55 -4.49 1.71
CA GLU A 36 6.78 -4.61 0.90
C GLU A 36 7.01 -3.40 -0.03
N ARG A 37 6.00 -2.52 -0.18
CA ARG A 37 5.95 -1.51 -1.25
C ARG A 37 5.93 -0.11 -0.67
N ALA A 38 7.09 0.55 -0.65
CA ALA A 38 7.22 1.92 -0.13
C ALA A 38 6.26 2.89 -0.82
N PHE A 39 6.04 2.78 -2.14
CA PHE A 39 5.14 3.68 -2.87
C PHE A 39 3.66 3.52 -2.49
N LEU A 40 3.28 2.47 -1.75
CA LEU A 40 1.96 2.34 -1.14
C LEU A 40 1.96 2.92 0.29
N LEU A 41 2.97 2.57 1.10
CA LEU A 41 3.02 2.96 2.51
C LEU A 41 3.38 4.44 2.73
N VAL A 42 4.34 4.98 1.98
CA VAL A 42 4.82 6.37 2.19
C VAL A 42 3.69 7.38 1.93
N PRO A 43 2.99 7.34 0.77
CA PRO A 43 1.84 8.24 0.56
C PRO A 43 0.69 7.98 1.55
N LEU A 44 0.45 6.72 1.92
CA LEU A 44 -0.58 6.40 2.91
C LEU A 44 -0.24 6.99 4.30
N ALA A 45 1.04 7.00 4.68
CA ALA A 45 1.49 7.59 5.93
C ALA A 45 1.37 9.11 5.95
N GLU A 46 1.46 9.78 4.78
CA GLU A 46 1.23 11.22 4.67
C GLU A 46 -0.23 11.60 4.99
N VAL A 47 -1.19 10.73 4.66
CA VAL A 47 -2.63 11.03 4.83
C VAL A 47 -3.27 10.36 6.04
N ALA A 48 -2.76 9.21 6.48
CA ALA A 48 -3.33 8.39 7.55
C ALA A 48 -2.25 7.61 8.33
N PRO A 49 -1.33 8.30 9.04
CA PRO A 49 -0.18 7.67 9.70
C PRO A 49 -0.57 6.70 10.82
N ASP A 50 -1.64 7.02 11.55
CA ASP A 50 -2.05 6.28 12.75
C ASP A 50 -3.10 5.20 12.44
N LEU A 51 -3.46 5.03 11.16
CA LEU A 51 -4.33 3.96 10.72
C LEU A 51 -3.69 2.60 11.03
N VAL A 52 -4.36 1.80 11.84
CA VAL A 52 -3.92 0.45 12.17
C VAL A 52 -4.31 -0.51 11.06
N ILE A 53 -3.34 -1.25 10.51
CA ILE A 53 -3.63 -2.24 9.46
C ILE A 53 -4.33 -3.44 10.12
N PRO A 54 -5.57 -3.78 9.71
CA PRO A 54 -6.35 -4.87 10.32
C PRO A 54 -5.57 -6.19 10.39
N GLY A 55 -5.56 -6.81 11.56
CA GLY A 55 -4.87 -8.07 11.80
C GLY A 55 -3.36 -7.98 12.03
N THR A 56 -2.77 -6.79 12.01
CA THR A 56 -1.33 -6.62 12.29
C THR A 56 -1.04 -5.98 13.65
N GLY A 57 -2.01 -5.23 14.20
CA GLY A 57 -1.81 -4.40 15.39
C GLY A 57 -0.80 -3.26 15.22
N ARG A 58 -0.36 -2.98 13.99
CA ARG A 58 0.64 -1.97 13.66
C ARG A 58 0.03 -0.86 12.82
N SER A 59 0.41 0.38 13.14
CA SER A 59 0.01 1.55 12.36
C SER A 59 0.77 1.60 11.02
N VAL A 60 0.24 2.35 10.06
CA VAL A 60 0.95 2.66 8.81
C VAL A 60 2.32 3.29 9.10
N ARG A 61 2.40 4.18 10.10
CA ARG A 61 3.66 4.78 10.58
C ARG A 61 4.67 3.72 11.04
N ASP A 62 4.23 2.71 11.79
CA ASP A 62 5.11 1.61 12.21
C ASP A 62 5.66 0.85 11.02
N TRP A 63 4.82 0.57 10.02
CA TRP A 63 5.24 -0.11 8.79
C TRP A 63 6.24 0.70 7.98
N VAL A 64 6.10 2.02 7.91
CA VAL A 64 7.12 2.89 7.29
C VAL A 64 8.44 2.83 8.07
N ARG A 65 8.41 2.88 9.40
CA ARG A 65 9.61 2.80 10.26
C ARG A 65 10.32 1.46 10.17
N LEU A 66 9.57 0.38 10.08
CA LEU A 66 10.09 -0.98 9.86
C LEU A 66 10.63 -1.18 8.43
N GLY A 67 10.36 -0.22 7.54
CA GLY A 67 10.49 -0.34 6.09
C GLY A 67 11.90 -0.68 5.62
N ARG A 68 12.01 -1.84 4.96
CA ARG A 68 13.14 -2.29 4.13
C ARG A 68 13.04 -1.84 2.66
N ALA A 69 12.09 -0.95 2.35
CA ALA A 69 11.65 -0.70 0.99
C ALA A 69 12.37 0.49 0.31
N LYS A 70 12.48 0.45 -1.02
CA LYS A 70 13.21 1.42 -1.86
C LYS A 70 12.70 2.86 -1.70
N LYS A 71 13.57 3.84 -1.94
CA LYS A 71 13.27 5.29 -1.82
C LYS A 71 12.07 5.69 -2.69
N VAL A 72 11.12 6.41 -2.06
CA VAL A 72 10.02 7.13 -2.74
C VAL A 72 10.43 8.60 -2.85
N ARG A 73 10.09 9.25 -3.97
CA ARG A 73 10.31 10.68 -4.17
C ARG A 73 8.98 11.33 -4.51
N ARG A 74 8.72 12.49 -3.90
CA ARG A 74 7.60 13.34 -4.31
C ARG A 74 7.85 13.82 -5.74
N TRP A 75 6.84 13.66 -6.59
CA TRP A 75 6.86 14.23 -7.92
C TRP A 75 6.41 15.69 -7.84
N ASN A 76 7.22 16.61 -8.37
CA ASN A 76 6.90 18.02 -8.50
C ASN A 76 6.70 18.30 -9.99
N PRO A 77 5.46 18.52 -10.47
CA PRO A 77 5.25 18.94 -11.85
C PRO A 77 5.77 20.36 -12.04
N VAL A 78 6.53 20.59 -13.11
CA VAL A 78 6.81 21.95 -13.59
C VAL A 78 5.58 22.36 -14.38
N LEU A 79 4.88 23.39 -13.91
CA LEU A 79 3.81 24.03 -14.68
C LEU A 79 4.43 24.95 -15.74
#